data_AF-A0A2D8U374-F1
#
_entry.id   AF-A0A2D8U374-F1
#
_cell.length_a   1.000
_cell.length_b   1.000
_cell.length_c   1.000
_cell.angle_alpha   90.00
_cell.angle_beta   90.00
_cell.angle_gamma   90.00
#
_symmetry.space_group_name_H-M   'P 1'
#
loop_
_entity.id
_entity.type
_entity.pdbx_description
1 polymer ?
#
loop_
_entity_poly.entity_id
_entity_poly.type
_entity_poly.pdbx_seq_one_letter_code
_entity_poly.pdbx_strand_id
1 'polypeptide(L)' 'ILANNALADKCTKSHIDIDPRKNERPSDHAPAVSFFDLKVK' A
#
# COMPACT_ATOMS: atom_id res chain seq x y z
N ILE A 1 4.77 -3.89 2.96
CA ILE A 1 4.46 -3.25 4.27
C ILE A 1 4.37 -4.37 5.30
N LEU A 2 5.02 -4.22 6.45
CA LEU A 2 4.90 -5.17 7.55
C LEU A 2 3.82 -4.67 8.53
N ALA A 3 2.97 -5.58 8.99
CA ALA A 3 1.88 -5.31 9.94
C ALA A 3 1.85 -6.44 10.97
N ASN A 4 1.29 -6.17 12.16
CA ASN A 4 1.02 -7.23 13.14
C ASN A 4 -0.11 -8.15 12.65
N ASN A 5 -0.29 -9.30 13.30
CA ASN A 5 -1.28 -10.29 12.86
C ASN A 5 -2.71 -9.72 12.76
N ALA A 6 -3.15 -8.96 13.78
CA ALA A 6 -4.49 -8.40 13.81
C ALA A 6 -4.80 -7.47 12.63
N LEU A 7 -3.82 -6.69 12.17
CA LEU A 7 -3.96 -5.79 11.03
C LEU A 7 -3.73 -6.53 9.70
N ALA A 8 -2.80 -7.49 9.66
CA ALA A 8 -2.54 -8.32 8.50
C ALA A 8 -3.79 -9.11 8.07
N ASP A 9 -4.57 -9.62 9.03
CA ASP A 9 -5.85 -10.31 8.80
C ASP A 9 -6.92 -9.41 8.14
N LYS A 10 -6.72 -8.08 8.15
CA LYS A 10 -7.62 -7.11 7.50
C LYS A 10 -7.10 -6.64 6.15
N CYS A 11 -5.91 -7.07 5.71
CA CYS A 11 -5.34 -6.67 4.44
C CYS A 11 -6.10 -7.33 3.28
N THR A 12 -6.76 -6.54 2.45
CA THR A 12 -7.57 -7.03 1.31
C THR A 12 -6.83 -6.97 -0.01
N LYS A 13 -5.82 -6.10 -0.12
CA LYS A 13 -4.99 -5.93 -1.31
C LYS A 13 -3.66 -5.29 -0.94
N SER A 14 -2.58 -5.70 -1.61
CA SER A 14 -1.29 -5.00 -1.57
C SER A 14 -0.70 -4.95 -2.97
N HIS A 15 -0.09 -3.82 -3.34
CA HIS A 15 0.59 -3.66 -4.62
C HIS A 15 1.65 -2.56 -4.56
N ILE A 16 2.55 -2.57 -5.54
CA ILE A 16 3.45 -1.45 -5.82
C ILE A 16 2.77 -0.59 -6.88
N ASP A 17 2.53 0.68 -6.57
CA ASP A 17 1.97 1.62 -7.54
C ASP A 17 3.10 2.19 -8.39
N ILE A 18 3.22 1.71 -9.63
CA ILE A 18 4.28 2.13 -10.55
C ILE A 18 3.96 3.46 -11.25
N ASP A 19 2.71 3.91 -11.24
CA ASP A 19 2.31 5.02 -12.09
C ASP A 19 2.97 6.36 -11.69
N PRO A 20 3.10 6.72 -10.40
CA PRO A 20 3.86 7.90 -9.98
C PRO A 20 5.33 7.86 -10.45
N ARG A 21 5.92 6.67 -10.63
CA ARG A 21 7.32 6.50 -11.05
C ARG A 21 7.56 6.86 -12.52
N LYS A 22 6.50 6.96 -13.32
CA LYS A 22 6.53 7.30 -14.76
C LYS A 22 6.35 8.80 -15.04
N ASN A 23 6.09 9.62 -14.01
CA ASN A 23 5.97 11.06 -14.17
C ASN A 23 7.30 11.71 -14.61
N GLU A 24 7.26 12.95 -15.10
CA GLU A 24 8.42 13.65 -15.68
C GLU A 24 9.60 13.83 -14.70
N ARG A 25 9.31 14.01 -13.41
CA ARG A 25 10.31 14.18 -12.34
C ARG A 25 9.92 13.35 -11.12
N PRO A 26 9.98 12.02 -11.21
CA PRO A 26 9.48 11.15 -10.17
C PRO A 26 10.52 10.99 -9.05
N SER A 27 10.07 10.53 -7.88
CA SER A 27 10.99 9.89 -6.92
C SER A 27 11.67 8.68 -7.57
N ASP A 28 12.83 8.30 -7.07
CA ASP A 28 13.54 7.07 -7.43
C ASP A 28 12.78 5.80 -7.02
N HIS A 29 11.93 5.86 -5.99
CA HIS A 29 11.13 4.74 -5.50
C HIS A 29 9.65 4.81 -5.96
N ALA A 30 9.06 3.63 -6.15
CA ALA A 30 7.62 3.48 -6.36
C ALA A 30 6.91 3.28 -5.00
N PRO A 31 5.73 3.89 -4.76
CA PRO A 31 4.95 3.66 -3.55
C PRO A 31 4.54 2.19 -3.36
N ALA A 32 4.69 1.68 -2.14
CA ALA A 32 4.10 0.40 -1.73
C ALA A 32 2.80 0.67 -0.97
N VAL A 33 1.69 0.10 -1.44
CA VAL A 33 0.34 0.40 -0.95
C VAL A 33 -0.35 -0.88 -0.49
N SER A 34 -0.96 -0.85 0.69
CA SER A 34 -1.79 -1.92 1.25
C SER A 34 -3.15 -1.35 1.70
N PHE A 35 -4.23 -2.08 1.43
CA PHE A 35 -5.59 -1.72 1.79
C PHE A 35 -6.06 -2.61 2.92
N PHE A 36 -6.65 -2.00 3.95
CA PHE A 36 -7.13 -2.71 5.13
C PHE A 36 -8.63 -2.43 5.32
N ASP A 37 -9.43 -3.49 5.43
CA ASP A 37 -10.85 -3.37 5.75
C ASP A 37 -11.04 -3.22 7.27
N LEU A 38 -11.22 -1.97 7.70
CA LEU A 38 -11.42 -1.62 9.10
C LEU A 38 -12.89 -1.31 9.36
N LYS A 39 -13.51 -2.06 10.27
CA LYS A 39 -14.84 -1.70 10.79
C LYS A 39 -14.69 -0.52 11.74
N VAL A 40 -15.04 0.67 11.27
CA VAL A 40 -15.17 1.86 12.11
C VAL A 40 -16.50 1.74 12.87
N LYS A 41 -16.47 1.87 14.19
CA LYS A 41 -17.68 1.96 15.02
C LYS A 41 -18.29 3.34 14.94
#